data_AF-A0A7T5RPX2-F1
#
_entry.id   AF-A0A7T5RPX2-F1
#
_cell.length_a   1.000
_cell.length_b   1.000
_cell.length_c   1.000
_cell.angle_alpha   90.00
_cell.angle_beta   90.00
_cell.angle_gamma   90.00
#
_symmetry.space_group_name_H-M   'P 1'
#
loop_
_entity.id
_entity.type
_entity.pdbx_description
1 polymer ?
#
loop_
_entity_poly.entity_id
_entity_poly.type
_entity_poly.pdbx_seq_one_letter_code
_entity_poly.pdbx_strand_id
1 'polypeptide(L)'
;MAAYQTWEQVAGYFDGDGSILISDTSNQPFKLGMSLQFVDQSREQILMLQNFLIDRGVKTSNILKTSKGTANMLSVGSRDSVIKTLREMAPYLFKKEREAFVTLEYLEGKITGNQLFTAFQLEVEAGRRERRGRTVMIDVPYTQFEGEALMKARRNERLARAIVKTRSKVSESDYFRIRRENYVLNWTLRDILEAHPQYSKETIRRILGRGRGYVLVKGRGIVKADNR
;
A
#
# COMPACT_ATOMS: atom_id res chain seq x y z
N MET A 1 -18.47 -31.14 -7.19
CA MET A 1 -18.64 -29.97 -8.08
C MET A 1 -17.59 -30.02 -9.18
N ALA A 2 -17.93 -29.62 -10.40
CA ALA A 2 -16.95 -29.54 -11.49
C ALA A 2 -16.03 -28.32 -11.28
N ALA A 3 -14.74 -28.47 -11.59
CA ALA A 3 -13.79 -27.36 -11.53
C ALA A 3 -14.14 -26.29 -12.58
N TYR A 4 -13.79 -25.03 -12.32
CA TYR A 4 -13.86 -23.97 -13.32
C TYR A 4 -12.93 -24.31 -14.49
N GLN A 5 -13.44 -24.17 -15.71
CA GLN A 5 -12.72 -24.48 -16.95
C GLN A 5 -12.65 -23.29 -17.91
N THR A 6 -13.62 -22.37 -17.84
CA THR A 6 -13.71 -21.24 -18.76
C THR A 6 -13.87 -19.90 -18.04
N TRP A 7 -13.58 -18.79 -18.73
CA TRP A 7 -13.70 -17.44 -18.17
C TRP A 7 -15.16 -17.00 -18.01
N GLU A 8 -16.07 -17.54 -18.81
CA GLU A 8 -17.52 -17.35 -18.70
C GLU A 8 -18.03 -17.80 -17.32
N GLN A 9 -17.56 -18.95 -16.84
CA GLN A 9 -17.95 -19.47 -15.53
C GLN A 9 -17.42 -18.57 -14.39
N VAL A 10 -16.19 -18.10 -14.51
CA VAL A 10 -15.58 -17.17 -13.54
C VAL A 10 -16.27 -15.81 -13.57
N ALA A 11 -16.64 -15.31 -14.75
CA ALA A 11 -17.38 -14.07 -14.92
C ALA A 11 -18.77 -14.15 -14.28
N GLY A 12 -19.50 -15.24 -14.54
CA GLY A 12 -20.80 -15.49 -13.91
C GLY A 12 -20.71 -15.54 -12.38
N TYR A 13 -19.68 -16.21 -11.85
CA TYR A 13 -19.41 -16.20 -10.41
C TYR A 13 -19.08 -14.79 -9.90
N PHE A 14 -18.21 -14.06 -10.59
CA PHE A 14 -17.79 -12.72 -10.19
C PHE A 14 -18.94 -11.70 -10.21
N ASP A 15 -19.89 -11.83 -11.13
CA ASP A 15 -21.09 -11.01 -11.15
C ASP A 15 -22.01 -11.26 -9.96
N GLY A 16 -22.03 -12.50 -9.44
CA GLY A 16 -22.71 -12.88 -8.21
C GLY A 16 -21.98 -12.39 -6.95
N ASP A 17 -20.84 -13.00 -6.65
CA ASP A 17 -20.13 -12.88 -5.36
C ASP A 17 -18.73 -12.27 -5.48
N GLY A 18 -18.39 -11.74 -6.65
CA GLY A 18 -17.16 -10.99 -6.90
C GLY A 18 -17.29 -9.51 -6.56
N SER A 19 -16.15 -8.82 -6.42
CA SER A 19 -16.11 -7.38 -6.22
C SER A 19 -14.81 -6.77 -6.71
N ILE A 20 -14.91 -5.62 -7.40
CA ILE A 20 -13.76 -4.73 -7.63
C ILE A 20 -13.62 -3.80 -6.44
N LEU A 21 -12.46 -3.84 -5.80
CA LEU A 21 -12.13 -3.04 -4.63
C LEU A 21 -11.12 -1.96 -4.96
N ILE A 22 -11.39 -0.78 -4.42
CA ILE A 22 -10.41 0.29 -4.31
C ILE A 22 -9.76 0.15 -2.93
N SER A 23 -8.44 0.07 -2.87
CA SER A 23 -7.65 0.04 -1.64
C SER A 23 -7.66 1.39 -0.94
N ASP A 24 -7.30 1.41 0.34
CA ASP A 24 -7.10 2.65 1.08
C ASP A 24 -5.93 3.45 0.50
N THR A 25 -6.15 4.74 0.26
CA THR A 25 -5.18 5.70 -0.29
C THR A 25 -4.26 6.28 0.78
N SER A 26 -4.48 5.99 2.08
CA SER A 26 -3.64 6.48 3.18
C SER A 26 -2.13 6.27 2.96
N ASN A 27 -1.77 5.14 2.35
CA ASN A 27 -0.38 4.81 2.01
C ASN A 27 0.02 5.14 0.55
N GLN A 28 -0.94 5.49 -0.30
CA GLN A 28 -0.77 5.77 -1.73
C GLN A 28 -1.64 6.96 -2.15
N PRO A 29 -1.35 8.19 -1.71
CA PRO A 29 -2.26 9.32 -1.92
C PRO A 29 -2.39 9.76 -3.38
N PHE A 30 -1.45 9.36 -4.24
CA PHE A 30 -1.42 9.79 -5.64
C PHE A 30 -2.00 8.74 -6.61
N LYS A 31 -2.38 7.55 -6.12
CA LYS A 31 -2.96 6.51 -6.97
C LYS A 31 -3.90 5.59 -6.21
N LEU A 32 -4.90 5.05 -6.90
CA LEU A 32 -5.78 4.02 -6.38
C LEU A 32 -5.14 2.64 -6.54
N GLY A 33 -5.05 1.90 -5.44
CA GLY A 33 -4.79 0.46 -5.49
C GLY A 33 -6.06 -0.28 -5.88
N MET A 34 -5.99 -1.17 -6.86
CA MET A 34 -7.13 -1.97 -7.31
C MET A 34 -6.91 -3.43 -6.97
N SER A 35 -7.96 -4.10 -6.49
CA SER A 35 -7.97 -5.55 -6.34
C SER A 35 -9.31 -6.14 -6.73
N LEU A 36 -9.28 -7.40 -7.16
CA LEU A 36 -10.48 -8.21 -7.37
C LEU A 36 -10.63 -9.14 -6.18
N GLN A 37 -11.84 -9.24 -5.66
CA GLN A 37 -12.16 -10.08 -4.51
C GLN A 37 -13.23 -11.09 -4.92
N PHE A 38 -13.05 -12.34 -4.52
CA PHE A 38 -14.00 -13.44 -4.66
C PHE A 38 -14.31 -13.95 -3.26
N VAL A 39 -15.59 -14.10 -2.91
CA VAL A 39 -16.00 -14.44 -1.55
C VAL A 39 -17.06 -15.55 -1.58
N ASP A 40 -16.86 -16.60 -0.81
CA ASP A 40 -17.82 -17.70 -0.70
C ASP A 40 -17.83 -18.33 0.69
N GLN A 41 -18.95 -18.93 1.08
CA GLN A 41 -18.99 -19.81 2.25
C GLN A 41 -18.26 -21.13 1.97
N SER A 42 -18.30 -21.62 0.73
CA SER A 42 -17.60 -22.82 0.27
C SER A 42 -16.12 -22.55 0.03
N ARG A 43 -15.27 -23.13 0.87
CA ARG A 43 -13.81 -23.07 0.68
C ARG A 43 -13.37 -23.79 -0.60
N GLU A 44 -14.03 -24.90 -0.94
CA GLU A 44 -13.73 -25.69 -2.13
C GLU A 44 -13.97 -24.86 -3.40
N GLN A 45 -15.06 -24.10 -3.45
CA GLN A 45 -15.38 -23.23 -4.58
C GLN A 45 -14.32 -22.14 -4.78
N ILE A 46 -13.88 -21.52 -3.68
CA ILE A 46 -12.78 -20.55 -3.73
C ILE A 46 -11.46 -21.20 -4.15
N LEU A 47 -11.18 -22.43 -3.72
CA LEU A 47 -9.98 -23.17 -4.12
C LEU A 47 -10.00 -23.53 -5.62
N MET A 48 -11.14 -23.96 -6.15
CA MET A 48 -11.29 -24.23 -7.59
C MET A 48 -11.05 -22.96 -8.41
N LEU A 49 -11.57 -21.82 -7.96
CA LEU A 49 -11.36 -20.53 -8.62
C LEU A 49 -9.90 -20.08 -8.52
N GLN A 50 -9.27 -20.28 -7.37
CA GLN A 50 -7.83 -20.02 -7.19
C GLN A 50 -6.98 -20.85 -8.16
N ASN A 51 -7.22 -22.16 -8.26
CA ASN A 51 -6.47 -23.04 -9.16
C ASN A 51 -6.63 -22.60 -10.62
N PHE A 52 -7.87 -22.32 -11.05
CA PHE A 52 -8.15 -21.82 -12.40
C PHE A 52 -7.35 -20.55 -12.74
N LEU A 53 -7.26 -19.60 -11.78
CA LEU A 53 -6.51 -18.36 -11.93
C LEU A 53 -5.00 -18.61 -11.99
N ILE A 54 -4.47 -19.45 -11.09
CA ILE A 54 -3.05 -19.80 -11.03
C ILE A 54 -2.60 -20.50 -12.32
N ASP A 55 -3.39 -21.43 -12.84
CA ASP A 55 -3.11 -22.16 -14.08
C ASP A 55 -3.04 -21.21 -15.29
N ARG A 56 -3.73 -20.07 -15.21
CA ARG A 56 -3.68 -18.99 -16.21
C ARG A 56 -2.61 -17.94 -15.90
N GLY A 57 -1.71 -18.20 -14.96
CA GLY A 57 -0.63 -17.30 -14.58
C GLY A 57 -1.10 -16.03 -13.86
N VAL A 58 -2.30 -16.04 -13.27
CA VAL A 58 -2.79 -14.95 -12.43
C VAL A 58 -2.31 -15.18 -11.00
N LYS A 59 -1.54 -14.23 -10.46
CA LYS A 59 -1.12 -14.27 -9.05
C LYS A 59 -2.28 -13.93 -8.13
N THR A 60 -2.55 -14.79 -7.15
CA THR A 60 -3.60 -14.60 -6.14
C THR A 60 -3.00 -14.49 -4.73
N SER A 61 -3.79 -13.99 -3.77
CA SER A 61 -3.50 -14.12 -2.35
C SER A 61 -3.65 -15.57 -1.87
N ASN A 62 -3.27 -15.83 -0.62
CA ASN A 62 -3.78 -16.99 0.10
C ASN A 62 -5.31 -16.85 0.29
N ILE A 63 -6.00 -17.98 0.47
CA ILE A 63 -7.41 -17.99 0.86
C ILE A 63 -7.48 -17.61 2.35
N LEU A 64 -8.15 -16.51 2.64
CA LEU A 64 -8.34 -15.99 4.00
C LEU A 64 -9.81 -16.09 4.39
N LYS A 65 -10.10 -15.99 5.69
CA LYS A 65 -11.47 -15.77 6.15
C LYS A 65 -11.79 -14.27 6.17
N THR A 66 -13.04 -13.92 5.90
CA THR A 66 -13.55 -12.55 6.11
C THR A 66 -13.45 -12.17 7.58
N SER A 67 -13.53 -10.86 7.91
CA SER A 67 -13.38 -10.37 9.28
C SER A 67 -14.38 -10.97 10.28
N LYS A 68 -15.56 -11.38 9.81
CA LYS A 68 -16.59 -12.06 10.61
C LYS A 68 -16.39 -13.58 10.70
N GLY A 69 -15.40 -14.14 9.99
CA GLY A 69 -15.06 -15.56 10.00
C GLY A 69 -16.03 -16.47 9.22
N THR A 70 -17.05 -15.90 8.60
CA THR A 70 -18.19 -16.64 8.00
C THR A 70 -17.97 -17.05 6.55
N ALA A 71 -17.07 -16.41 5.83
CA ALA A 71 -16.80 -16.69 4.43
C ALA A 71 -15.29 -16.76 4.15
N ASN A 72 -14.93 -17.51 3.12
CA ASN A 72 -13.61 -17.62 2.54
C ASN A 72 -13.46 -16.55 1.45
N MET A 73 -12.25 -16.03 1.31
CA MET A 73 -11.95 -14.87 0.49
C MET A 73 -10.65 -15.11 -0.26
N LEU A 74 -10.70 -14.92 -1.57
CA LEU A 74 -9.54 -14.87 -2.45
C LEU A 74 -9.43 -13.46 -3.02
N SER A 75 -8.19 -12.97 -3.17
CA SER A 75 -7.94 -11.66 -3.75
C SER A 75 -6.89 -11.72 -4.85
N VAL A 76 -7.11 -10.97 -5.92
CA VAL A 76 -6.13 -10.68 -6.98
C VAL A 76 -5.73 -9.22 -6.82
N GLY A 77 -4.48 -8.97 -6.38
CA GLY A 77 -4.05 -7.62 -5.97
C GLY A 77 -2.88 -7.03 -6.75
N SER A 78 -2.11 -7.84 -7.49
CA SER A 78 -1.02 -7.31 -8.31
C SER A 78 -1.59 -6.72 -9.59
N ARG A 79 -1.14 -5.51 -9.96
CA ARG A 79 -1.59 -4.75 -11.13
C ARG A 79 -1.73 -5.63 -12.39
N ASP A 80 -0.67 -6.34 -12.76
CA ASP A 80 -0.66 -7.15 -13.99
C ASP A 80 -1.68 -8.29 -13.94
N SER A 81 -1.83 -8.92 -12.78
CA SER A 81 -2.85 -9.97 -12.56
C SER A 81 -4.26 -9.39 -12.64
N VAL A 82 -4.51 -8.22 -12.04
CA VAL A 82 -5.82 -7.55 -12.11
C VAL A 82 -6.16 -7.22 -13.56
N ILE A 83 -5.23 -6.60 -14.30
CA ILE A 83 -5.42 -6.29 -15.72
C ILE A 83 -5.71 -7.56 -16.51
N LYS A 84 -4.90 -8.61 -16.33
CA LYS A 84 -5.08 -9.90 -17.02
C LYS A 84 -6.46 -10.49 -16.73
N THR A 85 -6.82 -10.63 -15.46
CA THR A 85 -8.12 -11.18 -15.06
C THR A 85 -9.27 -10.35 -15.62
N LEU A 86 -9.22 -9.02 -15.52
CA LEU A 86 -10.28 -8.18 -16.05
C LEU A 86 -10.40 -8.26 -17.58
N ARG A 87 -9.28 -8.27 -18.32
CA ARG A 87 -9.32 -8.37 -19.79
C ARG A 87 -9.97 -9.66 -20.27
N GLU A 88 -9.67 -10.76 -19.60
CA GLU A 88 -10.19 -12.08 -19.97
C GLU A 88 -11.64 -12.27 -19.52
N MET A 89 -12.01 -11.68 -18.38
CA MET A 89 -13.34 -11.84 -17.77
C MET A 89 -14.36 -10.83 -18.32
N ALA A 90 -13.95 -9.60 -18.63
CA ALA A 90 -14.84 -8.50 -19.00
C ALA A 90 -15.79 -8.80 -20.17
N PRO A 91 -15.38 -9.51 -21.25
CA PRO A 91 -16.29 -9.83 -22.36
C PRO A 91 -17.51 -10.67 -21.95
N TYR A 92 -17.48 -11.28 -20.77
CA TYR A 92 -18.51 -12.19 -20.26
C TYR A 92 -19.23 -11.64 -19.02
N LEU A 93 -18.84 -10.46 -18.53
CA LEU A 93 -19.54 -9.80 -17.43
C LEU A 93 -20.82 -9.16 -17.93
N PHE A 94 -21.85 -9.18 -17.09
CA PHE A 94 -23.12 -8.53 -17.34
C PHE A 94 -23.39 -7.43 -16.31
N LYS A 95 -23.32 -7.74 -15.01
CA LYS A 95 -23.64 -6.77 -13.94
C LYS A 95 -22.49 -5.80 -13.69
N LYS A 96 -21.25 -6.30 -13.71
CA LYS A 96 -20.04 -5.54 -13.37
C LYS A 96 -19.19 -5.17 -14.59
N GLU A 97 -19.75 -5.30 -15.79
CA GLU A 97 -19.06 -5.02 -17.05
C GLU A 97 -18.46 -3.61 -17.09
N ARG A 98 -19.28 -2.59 -16.85
CA ARG A 98 -18.83 -1.19 -16.85
C ARG A 98 -17.75 -0.94 -15.81
N GLU A 99 -17.91 -1.49 -14.61
CA GLU A 99 -16.92 -1.34 -13.54
C GLU A 99 -15.57 -1.94 -13.96
N ALA A 100 -15.60 -3.10 -14.63
CA ALA A 100 -14.40 -3.76 -15.14
C ALA A 100 -13.71 -2.93 -16.23
N PHE A 101 -14.46 -2.41 -17.20
CA PHE A 101 -13.88 -1.58 -18.27
C PHE A 101 -13.28 -0.28 -17.75
N VAL A 102 -13.99 0.47 -16.90
CA VAL A 102 -13.46 1.72 -16.36
C VAL A 102 -12.26 1.46 -15.44
N THR A 103 -12.25 0.32 -14.72
CA THR A 103 -11.06 -0.11 -13.96
C THR A 103 -9.88 -0.39 -14.87
N LEU A 104 -10.09 -1.05 -16.00
CA LEU A 104 -9.05 -1.28 -17.02
C LEU A 104 -8.54 0.05 -17.57
N GLU A 105 -9.40 0.98 -17.93
CA GLU A 105 -9.01 2.31 -18.41
C GLU A 105 -8.12 3.05 -17.41
N TYR A 106 -8.47 3.01 -16.13
CA TYR A 106 -7.66 3.61 -15.07
C TYR A 106 -6.30 2.92 -14.94
N LEU A 107 -6.29 1.58 -14.90
CA LEU A 107 -5.05 0.78 -14.79
C LEU A 107 -4.15 0.91 -16.03
N GLU A 108 -4.71 1.28 -17.17
CA GLU A 108 -4.02 1.61 -18.41
C GLU A 108 -3.68 3.10 -18.53
N GLY A 109 -3.99 3.90 -17.51
CA GLY A 109 -3.66 5.33 -17.44
C GLY A 109 -4.45 6.23 -18.39
N LYS A 110 -5.60 5.77 -18.88
CA LYS A 110 -6.48 6.53 -19.78
C LYS A 110 -7.36 7.55 -19.03
N ILE A 111 -7.68 7.24 -17.78
CA ILE A 111 -8.50 8.09 -16.90
C ILE A 111 -7.81 8.29 -15.54
N THR A 112 -8.25 9.31 -14.82
CA THR A 112 -7.81 9.61 -13.46
C THR A 112 -8.54 8.77 -12.41
N GLY A 113 -8.00 8.72 -11.19
CA GLY A 113 -8.66 8.07 -10.07
C GLY A 113 -10.01 8.70 -9.72
N ASN A 114 -10.14 10.03 -9.86
CA ASN A 114 -11.39 10.76 -9.67
C ASN A 114 -12.46 10.31 -10.69
N GLN A 115 -12.09 10.19 -11.97
CA GLN A 115 -13.01 9.72 -13.01
C GLN A 115 -13.46 8.27 -12.76
N LEU A 116 -12.54 7.38 -12.38
CA LEU A 116 -12.88 6.01 -11.96
C LEU A 116 -13.87 6.00 -10.80
N PHE A 117 -13.63 6.83 -9.78
CA PHE A 117 -14.51 6.89 -8.61
C PHE A 117 -15.90 7.42 -8.97
N THR A 118 -15.99 8.48 -9.80
CA THR A 118 -17.26 9.00 -10.30
C THR A 118 -18.03 7.91 -11.08
N ALA A 119 -17.37 7.13 -11.94
CA ALA A 119 -18.03 6.04 -12.63
C ALA A 119 -18.60 5.00 -11.67
N PHE A 120 -17.88 4.65 -10.60
CA PHE A 120 -18.39 3.74 -9.57
C PHE A 120 -19.57 4.34 -8.80
N GLN A 121 -19.58 5.65 -8.53
CA GLN A 121 -20.71 6.32 -7.91
C GLN A 121 -21.97 6.25 -8.79
N LEU A 122 -21.84 6.47 -10.10
CA LEU A 122 -22.95 6.32 -11.04
C LEU A 122 -23.54 4.90 -11.04
N GLU A 123 -22.71 3.86 -10.89
CA GLU A 123 -23.19 2.48 -10.78
C GLU A 123 -23.89 2.19 -9.45
N VAL A 124 -23.49 2.87 -8.37
CA VAL A 124 -24.21 2.83 -7.08
C VAL A 124 -25.56 3.53 -7.18
N GLU A 125 -25.61 4.71 -7.79
CA GLU A 125 -26.83 5.49 -7.99
C GLU A 125 -27.84 4.76 -8.89
N ALA A 126 -27.34 4.04 -9.89
CA ALA A 126 -28.15 3.19 -10.76
C ALA A 126 -28.58 1.85 -10.12
N GLY A 127 -28.19 1.57 -8.87
CA GLY A 127 -28.56 0.36 -8.14
C GLY A 127 -27.89 -0.93 -8.62
N ARG A 128 -26.87 -0.85 -9.48
CA ARG A 128 -26.13 -2.01 -9.99
C ARG A 128 -24.96 -2.41 -9.08
N ARG A 129 -24.48 -1.46 -8.27
CA ARG A 129 -23.41 -1.64 -7.29
C ARG A 129 -23.87 -1.36 -5.86
N GLU A 130 -23.40 -2.17 -4.92
CA GLU A 130 -23.63 -1.92 -3.49
C GLU A 130 -22.84 -0.70 -3.00
N ARG A 131 -23.51 0.18 -2.24
CA ARG A 131 -22.87 1.34 -1.63
C ARG A 131 -21.96 0.90 -0.48
N ARG A 132 -20.65 1.07 -0.64
CA ARG A 132 -19.71 0.95 0.48
C ARG A 132 -19.50 2.31 1.14
N GLY A 133 -19.89 2.41 2.41
CA GLY A 133 -19.62 3.59 3.22
C GLY A 133 -18.11 3.85 3.30
N ARG A 134 -17.69 5.04 2.90
CA ARG A 134 -16.32 5.52 3.10
C ARG A 134 -16.34 6.78 3.94
N THR A 135 -15.51 6.80 4.97
CA THR A 135 -15.32 7.96 5.84
C THR A 135 -14.49 9.06 5.17
N VAL A 136 -13.60 8.68 4.25
CA VAL A 136 -12.67 9.59 3.57
C VAL A 136 -13.04 9.72 2.10
N MET A 137 -13.18 10.96 1.64
CA MET A 137 -13.39 11.30 0.24
C MET A 137 -12.16 10.90 -0.57
N ILE A 138 -12.38 10.24 -1.71
CA ILE A 138 -11.31 9.94 -2.66
C ILE A 138 -11.06 11.20 -3.49
N ASP A 139 -9.86 11.75 -3.39
CA ASP A 139 -9.35 12.76 -4.31
C ASP A 139 -7.98 12.32 -4.85
N VAL A 140 -8.01 11.76 -6.05
CA VAL A 140 -6.86 11.27 -6.82
C VAL A 140 -7.00 11.82 -8.24
N PRO A 141 -6.57 13.07 -8.49
CA PRO A 141 -6.67 13.74 -9.79
C PRO A 141 -5.58 13.29 -10.78
N TYR A 142 -5.06 12.08 -10.60
CA TYR A 142 -3.95 11.54 -11.37
C TYR A 142 -4.36 10.23 -12.03
N THR A 143 -3.79 9.97 -13.19
CA THR A 143 -3.78 8.63 -13.80
C THR A 143 -2.92 7.68 -12.97
N GLN A 144 -3.07 6.37 -13.21
CA GLN A 144 -2.26 5.35 -12.54
C GLN A 144 -0.75 5.55 -12.75
N PHE A 145 -0.32 5.98 -13.93
CA PHE A 145 1.09 6.17 -14.26
C PHE A 145 1.68 7.44 -13.64
N GLU A 146 0.95 8.56 -13.69
CA GLU A 146 1.36 9.81 -13.03
C GLU A 146 1.48 9.61 -11.52
N GLY A 147 0.48 8.95 -10.92
CA GLY A 147 0.49 8.61 -9.50
C GLY A 147 1.68 7.73 -9.11
N GLU A 148 2.05 6.77 -9.96
CA GLU A 148 3.23 5.94 -9.76
C GLU A 148 4.54 6.73 -9.87
N ALA A 149 4.65 7.65 -10.82
CA ALA A 149 5.80 8.55 -10.94
C ALA A 149 5.95 9.45 -9.71
N LEU A 150 4.85 10.06 -9.23
CA LEU A 150 4.83 10.89 -8.03
C LEU A 150 5.21 10.09 -6.77
N MET A 151 4.69 8.87 -6.63
CA MET A 151 5.05 7.97 -5.53
C MET A 151 6.54 7.62 -5.54
N LYS A 152 7.10 7.36 -6.73
CA LYS A 152 8.53 7.08 -6.90
C LYS A 152 9.38 8.31 -6.55
N ALA A 153 9.00 9.50 -7.00
CA ALA A 153 9.68 10.75 -6.68
C ALA A 153 9.69 11.01 -5.16
N ARG A 154 8.53 10.90 -4.50
CA ARG A 154 8.41 11.05 -3.04
C ARG A 154 9.23 10.01 -2.27
N ARG A 155 9.27 8.76 -2.75
CA ARG A 155 10.10 7.71 -2.15
C ARG A 155 11.59 8.07 -2.26
N ASN A 156 12.03 8.51 -3.44
CA ASN A 156 13.42 8.91 -3.69
C ASN A 156 13.82 10.09 -2.81
N GLU A 157 12.95 11.10 -2.68
CA GLU A 157 13.19 12.24 -1.80
C GLU A 157 13.31 11.80 -0.33
N ARG A 158 12.40 10.94 0.14
CA ARG A 158 12.46 10.40 1.51
C ARG A 158 13.76 9.63 1.76
N LEU A 159 14.20 8.82 0.79
CA LEU A 159 15.46 8.09 0.85
C LEU A 159 16.66 9.04 0.84
N ALA A 160 16.66 10.07 -0.01
CA ALA A 160 17.72 11.08 -0.04
C ALA A 160 17.84 11.80 1.32
N ARG A 161 16.71 12.27 1.89
CA ARG A 161 16.69 12.88 3.23
C ARG A 161 17.19 11.92 4.30
N ALA A 162 16.81 10.64 4.24
CA ALA A 162 17.27 9.63 5.20
C ALA A 162 18.78 9.39 5.07
N ILE A 163 19.31 9.23 3.86
CA ILE A 163 20.73 9.03 3.59
C ILE A 163 21.56 10.21 4.11
N VAL A 164 21.12 11.44 3.84
CA VAL A 164 21.78 12.65 4.38
C VAL A 164 21.84 12.57 5.91
N LYS A 165 20.71 12.30 6.57
CA LYS A 165 20.65 12.16 8.04
C LYS A 165 21.49 11.03 8.62
N THR A 166 21.66 9.93 7.90
CA THR A 166 22.46 8.76 8.35
C THR A 166 23.95 8.96 8.11
N ARG A 167 24.36 9.73 7.10
CA ARG A 167 25.77 9.97 6.75
C ARG A 167 26.40 11.18 7.45
N SER A 168 25.61 12.02 8.13
CA SER A 168 26.14 13.09 8.99
C SER A 168 27.08 12.50 10.05
N LYS A 169 28.39 12.57 9.84
CA LYS A 169 29.37 12.30 10.92
C LYS A 169 29.08 13.29 12.03
N VAL A 170 28.91 12.80 13.25
CA VAL A 170 28.61 13.66 14.40
C VAL A 170 29.83 14.52 14.66
N SER A 171 29.67 15.85 14.65
CA SER A 171 30.78 16.73 15.04
C SER A 171 31.09 16.53 16.52
N GLU A 172 32.33 16.72 16.93
CA GLU A 172 32.70 16.59 18.35
C GLU A 172 31.92 17.59 19.22
N SER A 173 31.73 18.82 18.74
CA SER A 173 30.91 19.84 19.41
C SER A 173 29.46 19.40 19.59
N ASP A 174 28.85 18.79 18.57
CA ASP A 174 27.46 18.31 18.66
C ASP A 174 27.33 17.11 19.60
N TYR A 175 28.31 16.20 19.60
CA TYR A 175 28.33 15.06 20.51
C TYR A 175 28.21 15.52 21.97
N PHE A 176 29.04 16.49 22.38
CA PHE A 176 29.01 17.03 23.74
C PHE A 176 27.78 17.87 24.02
N ARG A 177 27.36 18.70 23.05
CA ARG A 177 26.18 19.55 23.18
C ARG A 177 24.92 18.73 23.42
N ILE A 178 24.68 17.69 22.62
CA ILE A 178 23.51 16.79 22.77
C ILE A 178 23.53 16.07 24.13
N ARG A 179 24.70 15.60 24.60
CA ARG A 179 24.80 15.01 25.94
C ARG A 179 24.52 16.03 27.04
N ARG A 180 25.06 17.25 26.95
CA ARG A 180 24.79 18.32 27.92
C ARG A 180 23.31 18.67 27.96
N GLU A 181 22.67 18.83 26.81
CA GLU A 181 21.23 19.11 26.72
C GLU A 181 20.39 18.02 27.41
N ASN A 182 20.73 16.74 27.20
CA ASN A 182 19.98 15.66 27.83
C ASN A 182 20.25 15.50 29.34
N TYR A 183 21.52 15.49 29.75
CA TYR A 183 21.92 15.13 31.12
C TYR A 183 22.00 16.32 32.08
N VAL A 184 22.16 17.55 31.57
CA VAL A 184 22.28 18.75 32.40
C VAL A 184 21.03 19.62 32.28
N LEU A 185 20.51 19.82 31.07
CA LEU A 185 19.34 20.66 30.82
C LEU A 185 18.02 19.87 30.86
N ASN A 186 18.07 18.55 31.08
CA ASN A 186 16.91 17.65 31.13
C ASN A 186 16.02 17.71 29.88
N TRP A 187 16.58 18.01 28.71
CA TRP A 187 15.82 18.03 27.47
C TRP A 187 15.35 16.62 27.10
N THR A 188 14.11 16.52 26.67
CA THR A 188 13.55 15.25 26.22
C THR A 188 14.14 14.85 24.87
N LEU A 189 13.99 13.57 24.50
CA LEU A 189 14.41 13.12 23.16
C LEU A 189 13.70 13.89 22.04
N ARG A 190 12.47 14.38 22.28
CA ARG A 190 11.73 15.18 21.31
C ARG A 190 12.41 16.54 21.11
N ASP A 191 12.75 17.23 22.20
CA ASP A 191 13.37 18.56 22.16
C ASP A 191 14.76 18.51 21.49
N ILE A 192 15.55 17.48 21.79
CA ILE A 192 16.87 17.27 21.16
C ILE A 192 16.73 16.96 19.67
N LEU A 193 15.71 16.21 19.25
CA LEU A 193 15.46 15.94 17.83
C LEU A 193 15.04 17.19 17.06
N GLU A 194 14.36 18.11 17.72
CA GLU A 194 13.93 19.40 17.15
C GLU A 194 15.12 20.37 17.02
N ALA A 195 16.00 20.42 18.03
CA ALA A 195 17.19 21.27 18.01
C ALA A 195 18.32 20.74 17.09
N HIS A 196 18.36 19.42 16.83
CA HIS A 196 19.38 18.79 15.98
C HIS A 196 18.76 17.98 14.82
N PRO A 197 18.04 18.63 13.90
CA PRO A 197 17.29 17.95 12.83
C PRO A 197 18.18 17.22 11.80
N GLN A 198 19.48 17.53 11.78
CA GLN A 198 20.51 16.92 10.92
C GLN A 198 20.89 15.49 11.34
N TYR A 199 20.56 15.07 12.56
CA TYR A 199 20.84 13.72 13.05
C TYR A 199 19.57 12.86 13.10
N SER A 200 19.74 11.56 12.84
CA SER A 200 18.61 10.62 12.99
C SER A 200 18.30 10.36 14.46
N LYS A 201 17.06 9.95 14.76
CA LYS A 201 16.66 9.49 16.11
C LYS A 201 17.60 8.41 16.65
N GLU A 202 18.02 7.48 15.80
CA GLU A 202 18.92 6.41 16.21
C GLU A 202 20.33 6.94 16.49
N THR A 203 20.81 7.91 15.71
CA THR A 203 22.10 8.58 15.97
C THR A 203 22.07 9.27 17.34
N ILE A 204 21.02 10.03 17.64
CA ILE A 204 20.87 10.70 18.95
C ILE A 204 20.76 9.68 20.08
N ARG A 205 19.96 8.62 19.91
CA ARG A 205 19.88 7.53 20.91
C ARG A 205 21.23 6.90 21.17
N ARG A 206 22.04 6.66 20.13
CA ARG A 206 23.41 6.15 20.28
C ARG A 206 24.31 7.15 21.00
N ILE A 207 24.27 8.45 20.68
CA ILE A 207 25.06 9.48 21.41
C ILE A 207 24.76 9.45 22.92
N LEU A 208 23.48 9.27 23.25
CA LEU A 208 22.96 9.20 24.62
C LEU A 208 23.09 7.80 25.28
N GLY A 209 23.75 6.82 24.65
CA GLY A 209 23.89 5.45 25.19
C GLY A 209 22.61 4.59 25.14
N ARG A 210 21.47 5.13 24.71
CA ARG A 210 20.16 4.46 24.68
C ARG A 210 19.89 3.63 23.41
N GLY A 211 20.88 3.45 22.55
CA GLY A 211 20.80 2.76 21.26
C GLY A 211 21.92 1.74 21.10
N ARG A 212 21.68 0.68 20.30
CA ARG A 212 22.71 -0.33 20.02
C ARG A 212 23.70 0.18 18.97
N GLY A 213 24.99 -0.14 19.14
CA GLY A 213 26.06 0.16 18.18
C GLY A 213 26.94 1.35 18.56
N TYR A 214 27.70 1.85 17.60
CA TYR A 214 28.68 2.92 17.78
C TYR A 214 28.26 4.22 17.09
N VAL A 215 28.81 5.34 17.55
CA VAL A 215 28.69 6.65 16.89
C VAL A 215 30.03 7.01 16.25
N LEU A 216 30.01 7.36 14.98
CA LEU A 216 31.18 7.93 14.30
C LEU A 216 31.24 9.43 14.60
N VAL A 217 32.21 9.81 15.42
CA VAL A 217 32.45 11.21 15.79
C VAL A 217 33.66 11.73 15.02
N LYS A 218 33.49 12.85 14.31
CA LYS A 218 34.57 13.48 13.54
C LYS A 218 35.70 13.89 14.50
N GLY A 219 36.93 13.48 14.21
CA GLY A 219 38.11 13.74 15.07
C GLY A 219 38.37 12.67 16.14
N ARG A 220 37.35 11.94 16.60
CA ARG A 220 37.48 10.88 17.63
C ARG A 220 37.37 9.44 17.09
N GLY A 221 36.88 9.26 15.87
CA GLY A 221 36.65 7.93 15.31
C GLY A 221 35.38 7.27 15.83
N ILE A 222 35.42 5.95 16.07
CA ILE A 222 34.27 5.15 16.51
C ILE A 222 34.16 5.24 18.05
N VAL A 223 33.10 5.88 18.55
CA VAL A 223 32.83 6.01 19.98
C VAL A 223 31.73 5.01 20.38
N LYS A 224 32.03 4.11 21.32
CA LYS A 224 31.01 3.31 22.01
C LYS A 224 30.38 4.21 23.06
N ALA A 225 29.07 4.39 23.02
CA ALA A 225 28.41 5.20 24.02
C ALA A 225 28.28 4.37 25.30
N ASP A 226 29.04 4.75 26.32
CA ASP A 226 28.93 4.15 27.64
C ASP A 226 27.66 4.64 28.33
N ASN A 227 26.92 3.68 28.91
CA ASN A 227 25.79 3.94 29.79
C ASN A 227 26.34 4.48 31.12
N ARG A 228 26.48 5.80 31.22
CA ARG A 228 26.62 6.52 32.48
C ARG A 228 25.49 7.53 32.56
#